data_AF-A0AA40VCA1-F1
#
_entry.id   AF-A0AA40VCA1-F1
#
_cell.length_a   1.000
_cell.length_b   1.000
_cell.length_c   1.000
_cell.angle_alpha   90.00
_cell.angle_beta   90.00
_cell.angle_gamma   90.00
#
_symmetry.space_group_name_H-M   'P 1'
#
loop_
_entity.id
_entity.type
_entity.pdbx_description
1 polymer ?
#
loop_
_entity_poly.entity_id
_entity_poly.type
_entity_poly.pdbx_seq_one_letter_code
_entity_poly.pdbx_strand_id
1 'polypeptide(L)'
;MSERHVLDAFAPILNWRLLKGSHAFPGPDGGTCINEAAMVAAGLPYRAITATEDCPPCFSRPLAAYALGLNDAMPEAERQGLMAFVLRLSGSADAPAIEAVRTGFLALESVRRILPPLLDAAGLPALAARCETASDSRSAVEALRTAEVQGGALSHAAAGRHAWIAGARASAVARTATAAIRAFADPRSAAEVAEGAAPFAEGIWRTALTILDEALRIGRQAPAIDLVSARDRLEAARAQP
;
A
#
# COMPACT_ATOMS: atom_id res chain seq x y z
N MET A 1 -12.86 -25.08 -27.95
CA MET A 1 -13.32 -23.76 -27.46
C MET A 1 -12.23 -22.75 -27.78
N SER A 2 -12.55 -21.61 -28.37
CA SER A 2 -11.56 -20.62 -28.84
C SER A 2 -10.98 -19.81 -27.67
N GLU A 3 -9.69 -19.52 -27.70
CA GLU A 3 -8.97 -18.63 -26.76
C GLU A 3 -9.64 -17.25 -26.62
N ARG A 4 -10.30 -16.76 -27.69
CA ARG A 4 -11.09 -15.51 -27.65
C ARG A 4 -12.24 -15.56 -26.66
N HIS A 5 -12.96 -16.68 -26.56
CA HIS A 5 -14.05 -16.84 -25.59
C HIS A 5 -13.56 -16.89 -24.14
N VAL A 6 -12.30 -17.31 -23.90
CA VAL A 6 -11.69 -17.24 -22.57
C VAL A 6 -11.39 -15.79 -22.21
N LEU A 7 -10.85 -15.01 -23.15
CA LEU A 7 -10.52 -13.59 -22.95
C LEU A 7 -11.77 -12.71 -22.76
N ASP A 8 -12.86 -13.00 -23.46
CA ASP A 8 -14.12 -12.25 -23.33
C ASP A 8 -14.71 -12.34 -21.90
N ALA A 9 -14.53 -13.46 -21.21
CA ALA A 9 -14.96 -13.64 -19.83
C ALA A 9 -14.13 -12.80 -18.83
N PHE A 10 -12.94 -12.33 -19.22
CA PHE A 10 -12.14 -11.39 -18.44
C PHE A 10 -12.45 -9.92 -18.79
N ALA A 11 -13.29 -9.63 -19.78
CA ALA A 11 -13.65 -8.25 -20.10
C ALA A 11 -14.16 -7.42 -18.89
N PRO A 12 -14.91 -7.99 -17.92
CA PRO A 12 -15.28 -7.27 -16.70
C PRO A 12 -14.08 -6.93 -15.81
N ILE A 13 -13.07 -7.81 -15.70
CA ILE A 13 -11.87 -7.52 -14.89
C ILE A 13 -11.00 -6.43 -15.51
N LEU A 14 -11.02 -6.31 -16.84
CA LEU A 14 -10.32 -5.25 -17.58
C LEU A 14 -10.93 -3.87 -17.31
N ASN A 15 -12.20 -3.80 -16.89
CA ASN A 15 -12.89 -2.57 -16.50
C ASN A 15 -13.07 -2.45 -14.97
N TRP A 16 -12.45 -3.34 -14.19
CA TRP A 16 -12.67 -3.39 -12.74
C TRP A 16 -12.17 -2.12 -12.07
N ARG A 17 -13.06 -1.45 -11.35
CA ARG A 17 -12.71 -0.25 -10.58
C ARG A 17 -12.50 -0.58 -9.11
N LEU A 18 -11.37 -0.12 -8.59
CA LEU A 18 -11.07 -0.17 -7.16
C LEU A 18 -11.75 0.99 -6.41
N LEU A 19 -12.43 0.65 -5.32
CA LEU A 19 -13.07 1.57 -4.39
C LEU A 19 -12.38 1.55 -3.02
N LYS A 20 -12.60 2.61 -2.25
CA LYS A 20 -12.12 2.73 -0.87
C LYS A 20 -13.03 1.94 0.07
N GLY A 21 -12.45 1.23 1.04
CA GLY A 21 -13.19 0.46 2.03
C GLY A 21 -13.74 -0.87 1.51
N SER A 22 -14.46 -1.58 2.38
CA SER A 22 -15.05 -2.89 2.12
C SER A 22 -16.46 -2.80 1.52
N HIS A 23 -16.84 -3.79 0.72
CA HIS A 23 -18.14 -3.77 0.02
C HIS A 23 -18.88 -5.12 0.17
N ALA A 24 -20.22 -5.08 0.22
CA ALA A 24 -21.04 -6.29 0.44
C ALA A 24 -20.97 -7.27 -0.75
N PHE A 25 -20.92 -6.77 -1.98
CA PHE A 25 -20.53 -7.44 -3.22
C PHE A 25 -20.51 -6.37 -4.33
N PRO A 26 -19.48 -6.29 -5.19
CA PRO A 26 -19.48 -5.33 -6.29
C PRO A 26 -20.47 -5.71 -7.40
N GLY A 27 -21.05 -4.70 -8.06
CA GLY A 27 -21.80 -4.88 -9.29
C GLY A 27 -20.92 -5.38 -10.45
N PRO A 28 -21.49 -5.52 -11.67
CA PRO A 28 -20.79 -6.14 -12.82
C PRO A 28 -19.50 -5.45 -13.26
N ASP A 29 -19.29 -4.17 -12.89
CA ASP A 29 -18.10 -3.37 -13.24
C ASP A 29 -17.07 -3.31 -12.10
N GLY A 30 -17.19 -4.19 -11.09
CA GLY A 30 -16.40 -4.11 -9.88
C GLY A 30 -16.97 -3.14 -8.85
N GLY A 31 -16.11 -2.61 -7.99
CA GLY A 31 -16.53 -1.82 -6.82
C GLY A 31 -16.03 -2.38 -5.48
N THR A 32 -14.76 -2.78 -5.41
CA THR A 32 -14.15 -3.44 -4.24
C THR A 32 -12.80 -2.86 -3.90
N CYS A 33 -12.26 -3.19 -2.73
CA CYS A 33 -10.86 -2.93 -2.43
C CYS A 33 -9.93 -3.88 -3.22
N ILE A 34 -8.64 -3.55 -3.27
CA ILE A 34 -7.63 -4.38 -3.98
C ILE A 34 -7.59 -5.85 -3.51
N ASN A 35 -7.75 -6.12 -2.20
CA ASN A 35 -7.68 -7.47 -1.67
C ASN A 35 -8.91 -8.30 -2.07
N GLU A 36 -10.10 -7.68 -2.03
CA GLU A 36 -11.34 -8.25 -2.56
C GLU A 36 -11.21 -8.54 -4.07
N ALA A 37 -10.68 -7.59 -4.84
CA ALA A 37 -10.41 -7.79 -6.27
C ALA A 37 -9.45 -8.97 -6.51
N ALA A 38 -8.39 -9.09 -5.71
CA ALA A 38 -7.44 -10.19 -5.78
C ALA A 38 -8.05 -11.54 -5.39
N MET A 39 -8.99 -11.59 -4.44
CA MET A 39 -9.73 -12.81 -4.14
C MET A 39 -10.59 -13.25 -5.33
N VAL A 40 -11.33 -12.32 -5.92
CA VAL A 40 -12.15 -12.59 -7.11
C VAL A 40 -11.28 -13.06 -8.26
N ALA A 41 -10.17 -12.39 -8.52
CA ALA A 41 -9.24 -12.73 -9.61
C ALA A 41 -8.54 -14.08 -9.39
N ALA A 42 -8.24 -14.42 -8.13
CA ALA A 42 -7.76 -15.75 -7.76
C ALA A 42 -8.85 -16.82 -7.81
N GLY A 43 -10.11 -16.37 -7.89
CA GLY A 43 -11.24 -17.24 -7.96
C GLY A 43 -11.60 -17.92 -6.65
N LEU A 44 -11.33 -17.23 -5.56
CA LEU A 44 -11.72 -17.63 -4.22
C LEU A 44 -13.17 -17.17 -3.97
N PRO A 45 -13.92 -17.85 -3.09
CA PRO A 45 -15.24 -17.39 -2.68
C PRO A 45 -15.17 -15.94 -2.20
N TYR A 46 -16.07 -15.10 -2.69
CA TYR A 46 -16.11 -13.70 -2.31
C TYR A 46 -16.44 -13.58 -0.81
N ARG A 47 -15.77 -12.62 -0.16
CA ARG A 47 -16.13 -12.13 1.17
C ARG A 47 -15.72 -10.67 1.28
N ALA A 48 -16.43 -9.89 2.08
CA ALA A 48 -15.95 -8.57 2.44
C ALA A 48 -14.62 -8.68 3.23
N ILE A 49 -13.64 -7.84 2.89
CA ILE A 49 -12.37 -7.75 3.61
C ILE A 49 -12.37 -6.43 4.37
N THR A 50 -12.67 -6.48 5.67
CA THR A 50 -12.69 -5.28 6.53
C THR A 50 -11.37 -5.10 7.27
N ALA A 51 -10.61 -6.18 7.44
CA ALA A 51 -9.26 -6.17 8.00
C ALA A 51 -8.31 -7.13 7.26
N THR A 52 -7.00 -6.95 7.43
CA THR A 52 -5.99 -7.81 6.81
C THR A 52 -6.18 -9.28 7.21
N GLU A 53 -6.67 -9.53 8.43
CA GLU A 53 -6.95 -10.85 9.01
C GLU A 53 -8.03 -11.61 8.23
N ASP A 54 -8.93 -10.90 7.55
CA ASP A 54 -9.97 -11.51 6.71
C ASP A 54 -9.40 -12.10 5.41
N CYS A 55 -8.19 -11.71 5.01
CA CYS A 55 -7.58 -12.19 3.78
C CYS A 55 -7.39 -13.73 3.82
N PRO A 56 -7.52 -14.42 2.68
CA PRO A 56 -7.26 -15.85 2.61
C PRO A 56 -5.82 -16.21 3.02
N PRO A 57 -5.56 -17.40 3.58
CA PRO A 57 -4.22 -17.81 4.03
C PRO A 57 -3.15 -17.80 2.94
N CYS A 58 -3.53 -17.85 1.66
CA CYS A 58 -2.60 -17.76 0.53
C CYS A 58 -2.10 -16.33 0.25
N PHE A 59 -2.59 -15.32 0.97
CA PHE A 59 -2.16 -13.93 0.85
C PHE A 59 -1.09 -13.61 1.90
N SER A 60 0.02 -13.03 1.47
CA SER A 60 1.00 -12.44 2.39
C SER A 60 0.31 -11.36 3.21
N ARG A 61 0.31 -11.52 4.55
CA ARG A 61 -0.32 -10.55 5.45
C ARG A 61 0.33 -9.16 5.35
N PRO A 62 1.66 -9.02 5.32
CA PRO A 62 2.29 -7.72 5.10
C PRO A 62 1.92 -7.04 3.79
N LEU A 63 1.94 -7.79 2.69
CA LEU A 63 1.63 -7.22 1.37
C LEU A 63 0.16 -6.84 1.25
N ALA A 64 -0.74 -7.68 1.75
CA ALA A 64 -2.18 -7.41 1.79
C ALA A 64 -2.52 -6.21 2.68
N ALA A 65 -1.86 -6.04 3.83
CA ALA A 65 -2.04 -4.89 4.71
C ALA A 65 -1.57 -3.58 4.06
N TYR A 66 -0.37 -3.59 3.47
CA TYR A 66 0.17 -2.42 2.78
C TYR A 66 -0.69 -2.04 1.58
N ALA A 67 -1.05 -3.01 0.73
CA ALA A 67 -1.90 -2.78 -0.43
C ALA A 67 -3.29 -2.24 -0.06
N LEU A 68 -3.91 -2.76 1.01
CA LEU A 68 -5.18 -2.25 1.52
C LEU A 68 -5.05 -0.80 2.02
N GLY A 69 -3.98 -0.50 2.77
CA GLY A 69 -3.68 0.86 3.20
C GLY A 69 -3.53 1.83 2.02
N LEU A 70 -2.79 1.44 0.97
CA LEU A 70 -2.66 2.24 -0.25
C LEU A 70 -4.01 2.42 -0.95
N ASN A 71 -4.81 1.35 -1.07
CA ASN A 71 -6.13 1.41 -1.68
C ASN A 71 -7.03 2.45 -1.01
N ASP A 72 -7.02 2.49 0.33
CA ASP A 72 -7.87 3.39 1.12
C ASP A 72 -7.38 4.84 1.14
N ALA A 73 -6.08 5.05 0.96
CA ALA A 73 -5.44 6.37 1.01
C ALA A 73 -5.34 7.04 -0.37
N MET A 74 -5.15 6.27 -1.45
CA MET A 74 -4.94 6.82 -2.79
C MET A 74 -6.18 7.58 -3.29
N PRO A 75 -6.00 8.74 -3.94
CA PRO A 75 -7.03 9.35 -4.78
C PRO A 75 -7.47 8.39 -5.88
N GLU A 76 -8.69 8.55 -6.37
CA GLU A 76 -9.29 7.60 -7.30
C GLU A 76 -8.47 7.36 -8.58
N ALA A 77 -7.91 8.42 -9.16
CA ALA A 77 -7.10 8.35 -10.38
C ALA A 77 -5.81 7.53 -10.18
N GLU A 78 -5.19 7.64 -9.00
CA GLU A 78 -3.96 6.91 -8.65
C GLU A 78 -4.27 5.47 -8.22
N ARG A 79 -5.39 5.26 -7.52
CA ARG A 79 -5.79 3.97 -6.96
C ARG A 79 -5.88 2.88 -8.03
N GLN A 80 -6.32 3.21 -9.24
CA GLN A 80 -6.44 2.21 -10.31
C GLN A 80 -5.09 1.60 -10.72
N GLY A 81 -3.97 2.28 -10.44
CA GLY A 81 -2.63 1.70 -10.62
C GLY A 81 -2.40 0.43 -9.80
N LEU A 82 -3.16 0.24 -8.71
CA LEU A 82 -3.10 -0.97 -7.90
C LEU A 82 -3.62 -2.23 -8.63
N MET A 83 -4.38 -2.08 -9.72
CA MET A 83 -4.83 -3.22 -10.52
C MET A 83 -3.68 -4.07 -11.06
N ALA A 84 -2.49 -3.49 -11.25
CA ALA A 84 -1.28 -4.20 -11.67
C ALA A 84 -0.81 -5.28 -10.67
N PHE A 85 -1.32 -5.26 -9.44
CA PHE A 85 -0.90 -6.16 -8.36
C PHE A 85 -1.95 -7.22 -8.00
N VAL A 86 -3.19 -7.09 -8.50
CA VAL A 86 -4.32 -7.96 -8.16
C VAL A 86 -3.99 -9.44 -8.34
N LEU A 87 -3.37 -9.80 -9.46
CA LEU A 87 -3.00 -11.20 -9.77
C LEU A 87 -1.78 -11.71 -8.98
N ARG A 88 -1.03 -10.81 -8.31
CA ARG A 88 0.22 -11.13 -7.61
C ARG A 88 0.04 -11.29 -6.11
N LEU A 89 -1.08 -10.85 -5.55
CA LEU A 89 -1.37 -10.96 -4.12
C LEU A 89 -1.78 -12.38 -3.71
N SER A 90 -2.59 -13.06 -4.52
CA SER A 90 -2.97 -14.44 -4.23
C SER A 90 -1.82 -15.41 -4.46
N GLY A 91 -1.52 -16.26 -3.48
CA GLY A 91 -0.37 -17.16 -3.53
C GLY A 91 0.96 -16.51 -3.13
N SER A 92 0.95 -15.25 -2.68
CA SER A 92 2.14 -14.55 -2.19
C SER A 92 2.55 -14.95 -0.77
N ALA A 93 1.68 -15.62 0.00
CA ALA A 93 1.98 -16.00 1.38
C ALA A 93 3.21 -16.91 1.46
N ASP A 94 4.08 -16.61 2.42
CA ASP A 94 5.32 -17.32 2.66
C ASP A 94 5.54 -17.61 4.15
N ALA A 95 6.68 -18.23 4.49
CA ALA A 95 7.08 -18.51 5.85
C ALA A 95 7.21 -17.22 6.69
N PRO A 96 6.94 -17.26 8.01
CA PRO A 96 6.99 -16.08 8.87
C PRO A 96 8.30 -15.27 8.79
N ALA A 97 9.43 -15.93 8.58
CA ALA A 97 10.72 -15.27 8.42
C ALA A 97 10.77 -14.37 7.17
N ILE A 98 10.18 -14.81 6.05
CA ILE A 98 10.10 -14.03 4.82
C ILE A 98 9.11 -12.87 4.98
N GLU A 99 7.97 -13.12 5.64
CA GLU A 99 7.00 -12.06 5.93
C GLU A 99 7.60 -10.96 6.83
N ALA A 100 8.45 -11.33 7.79
CA ALA A 100 9.20 -10.35 8.60
C ALA A 100 10.18 -9.53 7.75
N VAL A 101 10.84 -10.13 6.76
CA VAL A 101 11.70 -9.41 5.80
C VAL A 101 10.88 -8.42 4.97
N ARG A 102 9.70 -8.82 4.49
CA ARG A 102 8.79 -7.93 3.77
C ARG A 102 8.34 -6.74 4.62
N THR A 103 7.96 -6.97 5.87
CA THR A 103 7.60 -5.89 6.82
C THR A 103 8.76 -4.91 7.00
N GLY A 104 9.97 -5.42 7.28
CA GLY A 104 11.16 -4.58 7.43
C GLY A 104 11.50 -3.79 6.17
N PHE A 105 11.36 -4.41 5.00
CA PHE A 105 11.57 -3.76 3.70
C PHE A 105 10.57 -2.63 3.46
N LEU A 106 9.27 -2.88 3.61
CA LEU A 106 8.22 -1.87 3.44
C LEU A 106 8.45 -0.66 4.36
N ALA A 107 8.79 -0.91 5.62
CA ALA A 107 9.09 0.15 6.58
C ALA A 107 10.34 0.95 6.18
N LEU A 108 11.46 0.27 5.91
CA LEU A 108 12.73 0.91 5.61
C LEU A 108 12.67 1.72 4.30
N GLU A 109 12.03 1.21 3.26
CA GLU A 109 11.90 1.93 1.99
C GLU A 109 10.90 3.10 2.09
N SER A 110 9.87 3.00 2.93
CA SER A 110 9.04 4.18 3.26
C SER A 110 9.87 5.29 3.92
N VAL A 111 10.82 4.94 4.80
CA VAL A 111 11.75 5.92 5.40
C VAL A 111 12.70 6.50 4.36
N ARG A 112 13.29 5.65 3.51
CA ARG A 112 14.34 6.05 2.57
C ARG A 112 13.85 6.77 1.33
N ARG A 113 12.61 6.52 0.89
CA ARG A 113 12.11 7.01 -0.41
C ARG A 113 10.88 7.90 -0.33
N ILE A 114 10.06 7.78 0.72
CA ILE A 114 8.79 8.54 0.84
C ILE A 114 8.94 9.72 1.80
N LEU A 115 9.58 9.52 2.94
CA LEU A 115 9.75 10.57 3.94
C LEU A 115 10.68 11.74 3.51
N PRO A 116 11.79 11.52 2.76
CA PRO A 116 12.75 12.59 2.46
C PRO A 116 12.14 13.76 1.66
N PRO A 117 11.34 13.54 0.60
CA PRO A 117 10.66 14.64 -0.10
C PRO A 117 9.77 15.50 0.81
N LEU A 118 9.08 14.88 1.79
CA LEU A 118 8.28 15.61 2.77
C LEU A 118 9.16 16.43 3.72
N LEU A 119 10.29 15.87 4.16
CA LEU A 119 11.26 16.56 5.01
C LEU A 119 11.88 17.78 4.29
N ASP A 120 12.24 17.62 3.03
CA ASP A 120 12.73 18.73 2.19
C ASP A 120 11.68 19.84 2.04
N ALA A 121 10.43 19.46 1.74
CA ALA A 121 9.32 20.42 1.65
C ALA A 121 9.08 21.18 2.97
N ALA A 122 9.38 20.56 4.11
CA ALA A 122 9.32 21.14 5.44
C ALA A 122 10.59 21.91 5.86
N GLY A 123 11.62 21.97 5.01
CA GLY A 123 12.87 22.68 5.29
C GLY A 123 13.83 21.92 6.22
N LEU A 124 13.81 20.58 6.17
CA LEU A 124 14.62 19.69 7.00
C LEU A 124 15.58 18.79 6.17
N PRO A 125 16.42 19.34 5.26
CA PRO A 125 17.19 18.54 4.30
C PRO A 125 18.27 17.66 4.95
N ALA A 126 18.86 18.11 6.07
CA ALA A 126 19.82 17.28 6.80
C ALA A 126 19.17 16.01 7.36
N LEU A 127 17.88 16.07 7.69
CA LEU A 127 17.13 14.92 8.17
C LEU A 127 16.66 14.04 7.01
N ALA A 128 16.29 14.66 5.87
CA ALA A 128 16.01 13.95 4.63
C ALA A 128 17.20 13.04 4.24
N ALA A 129 18.41 13.59 4.20
CA ALA A 129 19.64 12.85 3.90
C ALA A 129 19.92 11.70 4.90
N ARG A 130 19.63 11.89 6.19
CA ARG A 130 19.74 10.82 7.20
C ARG A 130 18.74 9.69 6.94
N CYS A 131 17.51 10.02 6.54
CA CYS A 131 16.50 9.03 6.19
C CYS A 131 16.88 8.24 4.92
N GLU A 132 17.38 8.91 3.88
CA GLU A 132 17.81 8.29 2.62
C GLU A 132 18.97 7.29 2.82
N THR A 133 19.90 7.64 3.71
CA THR A 133 21.11 6.86 3.96
C THR A 133 20.94 5.81 5.07
N ALA A 134 19.76 5.72 5.69
CA ALA A 134 19.47 4.72 6.72
C ALA A 134 19.68 3.30 6.16
N SER A 135 20.62 2.57 6.77
CA SER A 135 21.01 1.22 6.33
C SER A 135 20.26 0.12 7.06
N ASP A 136 19.65 0.43 8.20
CA ASP A 136 18.98 -0.52 9.07
C ASP A 136 17.83 0.14 9.86
N SER A 137 17.04 -0.69 10.55
CA SER A 137 15.89 -0.21 11.34
C SER A 137 16.31 0.74 12.47
N ARG A 138 17.49 0.53 13.08
CA ARG A 138 17.96 1.35 14.19
C ARG A 138 18.26 2.78 13.74
N SER A 139 19.06 2.93 12.69
CA SER A 139 19.40 4.22 12.09
C SER A 139 18.17 4.93 11.53
N ALA A 140 17.25 4.18 10.91
CA ALA A 140 15.96 4.70 10.46
C ALA A 140 15.13 5.25 11.64
N VAL A 141 14.94 4.47 12.71
CA VAL A 141 14.16 4.88 13.89
C VAL A 141 14.77 6.10 14.58
N GLU A 142 16.09 6.21 14.65
CA GLU A 142 16.75 7.39 15.22
C GLU A 142 16.44 8.68 14.42
N ALA A 143 16.52 8.60 13.09
CA ALA A 143 16.14 9.71 12.20
C ALA A 143 14.64 10.04 12.36
N LEU A 144 13.78 9.03 12.40
CA LEU A 144 12.33 9.20 12.58
C LEU A 144 11.96 9.87 13.90
N ARG A 145 12.59 9.48 15.02
CA ARG A 145 12.36 10.14 16.32
C ARG A 145 12.78 11.59 16.29
N THR A 146 13.87 11.89 15.59
CA THR A 146 14.28 13.28 15.37
C THR A 146 13.23 14.04 14.56
N ALA A 147 12.70 13.42 13.49
CA ALA A 147 11.69 14.02 12.61
C ALA A 147 10.37 14.29 13.34
N GLU A 148 9.92 13.33 14.15
CA GLU A 148 8.73 13.43 15.00
C GLU A 148 8.81 14.66 15.92
N VAL A 149 9.91 14.79 16.67
CA VAL A 149 10.11 15.90 17.61
C VAL A 149 10.25 17.24 16.89
N GLN A 150 11.08 17.31 15.84
CA GLN A 150 11.31 18.56 15.11
C GLN A 150 10.05 19.02 14.37
N GLY A 151 9.34 18.11 13.71
CA GLY A 151 8.07 18.42 13.05
C GLY A 151 7.03 18.97 14.02
N GLY A 152 6.91 18.38 15.21
CA GLY A 152 6.02 18.87 16.26
C GLY A 152 6.38 20.29 16.74
N ALA A 153 7.65 20.52 17.03
CA ALA A 153 8.15 21.83 17.47
C ALA A 153 7.95 22.92 16.39
N LEU A 154 8.29 22.60 15.13
CA LEU A 154 8.11 23.52 14.00
C LEU A 154 6.63 23.81 13.73
N SER A 155 5.76 22.80 13.83
CA SER A 155 4.31 22.97 13.69
C SER A 155 3.77 23.94 14.75
N HIS A 156 4.18 23.77 16.02
CA HIS A 156 3.75 24.65 17.11
C HIS A 156 4.25 26.09 16.90
N ALA A 157 5.52 26.26 16.53
CA ALA A 157 6.10 27.57 16.27
C ALA A 157 5.44 28.28 15.07
N ALA A 158 5.09 27.53 14.02
CA ALA A 158 4.39 28.06 12.85
C ALA A 158 2.96 28.53 13.20
N ALA A 159 2.26 27.80 14.07
CA ALA A 159 0.93 28.21 14.55
C ALA A 159 0.97 29.56 15.27
N GLY A 160 1.98 29.78 16.13
CA GLY A 160 2.19 31.06 16.82
C GLY A 160 2.50 32.25 15.89
N ARG A 161 2.90 31.98 14.65
CA ARG A 161 3.16 33.00 13.60
C ARG A 161 2.11 33.03 12.49
N HIS A 162 1.02 32.26 12.62
CA HIS A 162 0.00 32.09 11.58
C HIS A 162 0.57 31.61 10.23
N ALA A 163 1.69 30.89 10.23
CA ALA A 163 2.35 30.37 9.04
C ALA A 163 1.74 29.02 8.64
N TRP A 164 0.48 29.02 8.22
CA TRP A 164 -0.35 27.81 8.09
C TRP A 164 0.24 26.72 7.19
N ILE A 165 0.78 27.07 6.02
CA ILE A 165 1.38 26.10 5.09
C ILE A 165 2.61 25.43 5.71
N ALA A 166 3.50 26.22 6.31
CA ALA A 166 4.68 25.71 6.99
C ALA A 166 4.29 24.82 8.19
N GLY A 167 3.27 25.22 8.94
CA GLY A 167 2.71 24.43 10.03
C GLY A 167 2.11 23.10 9.55
N ALA A 168 1.38 23.10 8.44
CA ALA A 168 0.80 21.88 7.87
C ALA A 168 1.88 20.88 7.45
N ARG A 169 2.95 21.34 6.78
CA ARG A 169 4.08 20.50 6.39
C ARG A 169 4.82 19.92 7.60
N ALA A 170 5.12 20.76 8.60
CA ALA A 170 5.78 20.31 9.83
C ALA A 170 4.92 19.32 10.64
N SER A 171 3.60 19.55 10.70
CA SER A 171 2.64 18.64 11.31
C SER A 171 2.55 17.30 10.57
N ALA A 172 2.62 17.33 9.24
CA ALA A 172 2.70 16.13 8.41
C ALA A 172 3.98 15.36 8.69
N VAL A 173 5.15 16.02 8.73
CA VAL A 173 6.43 15.38 9.12
C VAL A 173 6.29 14.62 10.43
N ALA A 174 5.70 15.25 11.46
CA ALA A 174 5.55 14.60 12.76
C ALA A 174 4.69 13.33 12.69
N ARG A 175 3.49 13.42 12.11
CA ARG A 175 2.58 12.28 11.99
C ARG A 175 3.15 11.17 11.09
N THR A 176 3.73 11.54 9.95
CA THR A 176 4.34 10.61 9.01
C THR A 176 5.52 9.90 9.63
N ALA A 177 6.33 10.58 10.44
CA ALA A 177 7.42 9.96 11.19
C ALA A 177 6.89 8.95 12.24
N THR A 178 5.83 9.29 12.98
CA THR A 178 5.17 8.36 13.90
C THR A 178 4.65 7.12 13.17
N ALA A 179 4.00 7.28 12.01
CA ALA A 179 3.54 6.17 11.18
C ALA A 179 4.71 5.30 10.68
N ALA A 180 5.81 5.92 10.24
CA ALA A 180 7.00 5.19 9.79
C ALA A 180 7.68 4.39 10.92
N ILE A 181 7.60 4.85 12.18
CA ILE A 181 8.08 4.06 13.33
C ILE A 181 7.20 2.82 13.52
N ARG A 182 5.87 2.99 13.43
CA ARG A 182 4.90 1.88 13.54
C ARG A 182 5.03 0.89 12.39
N ALA A 183 5.44 1.35 11.21
CA ALA A 183 5.61 0.53 10.02
C ALA A 183 6.53 -0.69 10.21
N PHE A 184 7.52 -0.60 11.13
CA PHE A 184 8.40 -1.71 11.46
C PHE A 184 7.69 -2.88 12.18
N ALA A 185 6.47 -2.68 12.67
CA ALA A 185 5.63 -3.70 13.29
C ALA A 185 4.29 -3.90 12.55
N ASP A 186 3.76 -2.84 11.93
CA ASP A 186 2.49 -2.86 11.20
C ASP A 186 2.69 -2.37 9.74
N PRO A 187 2.69 -3.28 8.76
CA PRO A 187 2.84 -2.94 7.35
C PRO A 187 1.78 -1.96 6.81
N ARG A 188 0.59 -1.87 7.42
CA ARG A 188 -0.42 -0.87 7.03
C ARG A 188 0.07 0.55 7.33
N SER A 189 0.77 0.74 8.44
CA SER A 189 1.36 2.05 8.76
C SER A 189 2.42 2.49 7.74
N ALA A 190 3.04 1.58 6.98
CA ALA A 190 3.92 1.97 5.88
C ALA A 190 3.15 2.70 4.76
N ALA A 191 1.87 2.37 4.54
CA ALA A 191 1.00 3.06 3.58
C ALA A 191 0.56 4.43 4.10
N GLU A 192 0.36 4.58 5.41
CA GLU A 192 0.11 5.88 6.05
C GLU A 192 1.29 6.85 5.87
N VAL A 193 2.52 6.34 5.73
CA VAL A 193 3.67 7.18 5.37
C VAL A 193 3.45 7.84 4.02
N ALA A 194 2.98 7.07 3.02
CA ALA A 194 2.65 7.60 1.70
C ALA A 194 1.49 8.60 1.76
N GLU A 195 0.44 8.27 2.52
CA GLU A 195 -0.72 9.15 2.73
C GLU A 195 -0.32 10.50 3.32
N GLY A 196 0.54 10.51 4.34
CA GLY A 196 0.97 11.75 4.98
C GLY A 196 1.90 12.60 4.13
N ALA A 197 2.70 11.98 3.25
CA ALA A 197 3.65 12.69 2.38
C ALA A 197 3.03 13.19 1.07
N ALA A 198 2.07 12.45 0.50
CA ALA A 198 1.49 12.73 -0.82
C ALA A 198 0.90 14.15 -1.01
N PRO A 199 0.28 14.79 0.00
CA PRO A 199 -0.21 16.17 -0.15
C PRO A 199 0.89 17.23 -0.31
N PHE A 200 2.14 16.89 0.02
CA PHE A 200 3.25 17.86 0.09
C PHE A 200 4.44 17.51 -0.80
N ALA A 201 4.44 16.32 -1.42
CA ALA A 201 5.49 15.86 -2.32
C ALA A 201 4.89 15.10 -3.51
N GLU A 202 5.41 15.38 -4.70
CA GLU A 202 4.96 14.74 -5.93
C GLU A 202 5.49 13.31 -6.07
N GLY A 203 4.79 12.46 -6.81
CA GLY A 203 5.26 11.11 -7.15
C GLY A 203 5.21 10.09 -6.01
N ILE A 204 4.75 10.47 -4.81
CA ILE A 204 4.70 9.59 -3.63
C ILE A 204 3.91 8.30 -3.91
N TRP A 205 2.77 8.38 -4.60
CA TRP A 205 1.99 7.20 -4.95
C TRP A 205 2.74 6.26 -5.89
N ARG A 206 3.45 6.80 -6.89
CA ARG A 206 4.30 6.00 -7.80
C ARG A 206 5.42 5.29 -7.03
N THR A 207 6.05 5.99 -6.08
CA THR A 207 7.08 5.42 -5.21
C THR A 207 6.49 4.31 -4.34
N ALA A 208 5.30 4.50 -3.76
CA ALA A 208 4.62 3.47 -2.97
C ALA A 208 4.27 2.22 -3.79
N LEU A 209 3.80 2.39 -5.04
CA LEU A 209 3.57 1.26 -5.96
C LEU A 209 4.87 0.53 -6.30
N THR A 210 5.98 1.25 -6.46
CA THR A 210 7.31 0.66 -6.69
C THR A 210 7.77 -0.15 -5.49
N ILE A 211 7.54 0.36 -4.27
CA ILE A 211 7.85 -0.36 -3.02
C ILE A 211 7.02 -1.65 -2.91
N LEU A 212 5.72 -1.60 -3.22
CA LEU A 212 4.88 -2.81 -3.25
C LEU A 212 5.40 -3.83 -4.28
N ASP A 213 5.78 -3.37 -5.47
CA ASP A 213 6.32 -4.20 -6.54
C ASP A 213 7.62 -4.91 -6.13
N GLU A 214 8.55 -4.18 -5.51
CA GLU A 214 9.80 -4.73 -5.00
C GLU A 214 9.55 -5.70 -3.82
N ALA A 215 8.65 -5.37 -2.90
CA ALA A 215 8.30 -6.24 -1.78
C ALA A 215 7.68 -7.57 -2.23
N LEU A 216 6.88 -7.55 -3.30
CA LEU A 216 6.30 -8.75 -3.93
C LEU A 216 7.36 -9.69 -4.52
N ARG A 217 8.58 -9.20 -4.82
CA ARG A 217 9.68 -10.02 -5.33
C ARG A 217 10.45 -10.73 -4.22
N ILE A 218 10.26 -10.35 -2.95
CA ILE A 218 10.89 -10.98 -1.81
C ILE A 218 10.20 -12.30 -1.51
N GLY A 219 10.92 -13.42 -1.63
CA GLY A 219 10.40 -14.75 -1.34
C GLY A 219 9.45 -15.28 -2.41
N ARG A 220 8.44 -16.04 -1.99
CA ARG A 220 7.45 -16.69 -2.85
C ARG A 220 6.65 -15.65 -3.63
N GLN A 221 6.62 -15.85 -4.94
CA GLN A 221 5.78 -15.10 -5.87
C GLN A 221 4.56 -15.94 -6.23
N ALA A 222 3.44 -15.27 -6.49
CA ALA A 222 2.23 -15.93 -6.98
C ALA A 222 2.58 -16.79 -8.21
N PRO A 223 2.12 -18.05 -8.28
CA PRO A 223 2.31 -18.87 -9.47
C PRO A 223 1.61 -18.23 -10.66
N ALA A 224 2.08 -18.54 -11.88
CA ALA A 224 1.37 -18.15 -13.09
C ALA A 224 -0.08 -18.67 -13.01
N ILE A 225 -1.04 -17.78 -13.26
CA ILE A 225 -2.46 -18.10 -13.19
C ILE A 225 -2.85 -18.86 -14.46
N ASP A 226 -3.44 -20.05 -14.28
CA ASP A 226 -4.11 -20.75 -15.37
C ASP A 226 -5.38 -19.99 -15.79
N LEU A 227 -5.39 -19.49 -17.02
CA LEU A 227 -6.46 -18.61 -17.53
C LEU A 227 -7.82 -19.32 -17.57
N VAL A 228 -7.85 -20.62 -17.81
CA VAL A 228 -9.11 -21.39 -17.84
C VAL A 228 -9.69 -21.52 -16.44
N SER A 229 -8.86 -21.91 -15.46
CA SER A 229 -9.30 -21.99 -14.06
C SER A 229 -9.66 -20.62 -13.49
N ALA A 230 -8.93 -19.55 -13.83
CA ALA A 230 -9.28 -18.21 -13.39
C ALA A 230 -10.61 -17.72 -13.97
N ARG A 231 -10.92 -18.03 -15.23
CA ARG A 231 -12.23 -17.75 -15.82
C ARG A 231 -13.33 -18.48 -15.08
N ASP A 232 -13.20 -19.80 -14.91
CA ASP A 232 -14.26 -20.62 -14.31
C ASP A 232 -14.58 -20.16 -12.89
N ARG A 233 -13.55 -19.74 -12.16
CA ARG A 233 -13.74 -19.19 -10.82
C ARG A 233 -14.31 -17.77 -10.83
N LEU A 234 -13.97 -16.93 -11.80
CA LEU A 234 -14.57 -15.59 -11.97
C LEU A 234 -16.07 -15.71 -12.26
N GLU A 235 -16.46 -16.61 -13.16
CA GLU A 235 -17.88 -16.89 -13.44
C GLU A 235 -18.60 -17.47 -12.20
N ALA A 236 -17.95 -18.36 -11.46
CA ALA A 236 -18.50 -18.89 -10.20
C ALA A 236 -18.69 -17.79 -9.14
N ALA A 237 -17.76 -16.85 -9.01
CA ALA A 237 -17.87 -15.71 -8.09
C ALA A 237 -19.03 -14.78 -8.48
N ARG A 238 -19.26 -14.56 -9.79
CA ARG A 238 -20.40 -13.76 -10.29
C ARG A 238 -21.76 -14.44 -10.09
N ALA A 239 -21.78 -15.76 -9.99
CA ALA A 239 -23.01 -16.54 -9.80
C ALA A 239 -23.43 -16.69 -8.33
N GLN A 240 -22.59 -16.25 -7.38
CA GLN A 240 -22.92 -16.25 -5.95
C GLN A 240 -23.49 -14.86 -5.57
N PRO A 241 -24.71 -14.80 -4.98
CA PRO A 241 -25.38 -13.55 -4.62
C PRO A 241 -24.74 -12.84 -3.42
#